data_AF-A0A7J7IM53-F1
#
_entry.id   AF-A0A7J7IM53-F1
#
_cell.length_a   1.000
_cell.length_b   1.000
_cell.length_c   1.000
_cell.angle_alpha   90.00
_cell.angle_beta   90.00
_cell.angle_gamma   90.00
#
_symmetry.space_group_name_H-M   'P 1'
#
loop_
_entity.id
_entity.type
_entity.pdbx_description
1 polymer ?
#
loop_
_entity_poly.entity_id
_entity_poly.type
_entity_poly.pdbx_seq_one_letter_code
_entity_poly.pdbx_strand_id
1 'polypeptide(L)'
;MAPVGDRGVALQYSRANFQRRLSTIQPNLESIQSLSYFILFMAPTFASSLVHDWGLVLAESERERRLHLLYLANEVLQHARNRLPDALAQRLANLFLEGMEQHLALLAGDERLDRLIEVWHQRQVFTDEQLDRLRELINHQREWRARVEDAAQHIASAIARLGEADMSTVAVTATAEITSLVNKLREAQHLVQRYLCDRNGNESEEPQIPDAEVASSNAVAAPPTTSTGTAAASSLSSS
;
A
#
# COMPACT_ATOMS: atom_id res chain seq x y z
N MET A 1 -29.35 -47.47 7.43
CA MET A 1 -29.33 -46.03 7.76
C MET A 1 -27.88 -45.56 7.68
N ALA A 2 -27.50 -44.90 6.59
CA ALA A 2 -26.18 -44.30 6.45
C ALA A 2 -26.26 -42.84 6.94
N PRO A 3 -25.29 -42.33 7.72
CA PRO A 3 -25.31 -40.95 8.16
C PRO A 3 -25.01 -40.04 6.96
N VAL A 4 -25.87 -39.04 6.79
CA VAL A 4 -25.75 -37.96 5.81
C VAL A 4 -24.46 -37.21 6.10
N GLY A 5 -23.51 -37.29 5.17
CA GLY A 5 -22.28 -36.51 5.21
C GLY A 5 -22.61 -35.04 4.97
N ASP A 6 -22.62 -34.26 6.05
CA ASP A 6 -22.52 -32.81 6.00
C ASP A 6 -21.11 -32.44 5.52
N ARG A 7 -20.91 -32.54 4.20
CA ARG A 7 -19.76 -31.95 3.53
C ARG A 7 -20.04 -30.47 3.40
N GLY A 8 -19.89 -29.75 4.51
CA GLY A 8 -19.65 -28.31 4.48
C GLY A 8 -18.51 -28.08 3.50
N VAL A 9 -18.82 -27.48 2.35
CA VAL A 9 -17.81 -27.03 1.39
C VAL A 9 -16.92 -26.08 2.18
N ALA A 10 -15.68 -26.50 2.46
CA ALA A 10 -14.71 -25.63 3.11
C ALA A 10 -14.60 -24.37 2.25
N LEU A 11 -15.09 -23.24 2.77
CA LEU A 11 -15.05 -21.97 2.08
C LEU A 11 -13.58 -21.60 1.85
N GLN A 12 -13.10 -21.79 0.62
CA GLN A 12 -11.71 -21.56 0.30
C GLN A 12 -11.50 -20.10 -0.08
N TYR A 13 -10.87 -19.36 0.83
CA TYR A 13 -10.32 -18.04 0.55
C TYR A 13 -8.96 -18.17 -0.13
N SER A 14 -8.79 -17.55 -1.29
CA SER A 14 -7.48 -17.40 -1.93
C SER A 14 -7.14 -15.92 -2.03
N ARG A 15 -6.15 -15.51 -1.24
CA ARG A 15 -5.62 -14.14 -1.19
C ARG A 15 -5.26 -13.59 -2.57
N ALA A 16 -4.44 -14.32 -3.33
CA ALA A 16 -3.98 -13.89 -4.65
C ALA A 16 -5.14 -13.68 -5.64
N ASN A 17 -6.14 -14.56 -5.62
CA ASN A 17 -7.31 -14.42 -6.49
C ASN A 17 -8.19 -13.23 -6.07
N PHE A 18 -8.36 -13.01 -4.77
CA PHE A 18 -9.12 -11.86 -4.26
C PHE A 18 -8.43 -10.54 -4.60
N GLN A 19 -7.13 -10.42 -4.34
CA GLN A 19 -6.33 -9.25 -4.69
C GLN A 19 -6.36 -8.97 -6.21
N ARG A 20 -6.25 -10.00 -7.05
CA ARG A 20 -6.39 -9.84 -8.50
C ARG A 20 -7.77 -9.30 -8.89
N ARG A 21 -8.85 -9.82 -8.28
CA ARG A 21 -10.21 -9.32 -8.56
C ARG A 21 -10.39 -7.87 -8.11
N LEU A 22 -9.83 -7.50 -6.96
CA LEU A 22 -9.83 -6.12 -6.47
C LEU A 22 -9.03 -5.20 -7.40
N SER A 23 -7.87 -5.65 -7.89
CA SER A 23 -7.06 -4.85 -8.79
C SER A 23 -7.71 -4.67 -10.16
N THR A 24 -8.56 -5.58 -10.62
CA THR A 24 -9.29 -5.44 -11.90
C THR A 24 -10.71 -4.87 -11.75
N ILE A 25 -11.04 -4.27 -10.60
CA ILE A 25 -12.40 -3.76 -10.32
C ILE A 25 -12.82 -2.72 -11.35
N GLN A 26 -14.05 -2.86 -11.87
CA GLN A 26 -14.61 -1.93 -12.84
C GLN A 26 -15.53 -0.92 -12.15
N PRO A 27 -15.70 0.30 -12.70
CA PRO A 27 -16.60 1.33 -12.16
C PRO A 27 -18.09 0.99 -12.26
N ASN A 28 -18.46 -0.17 -12.82
CA ASN A 28 -19.85 -0.55 -13.01
C ASN A 28 -20.46 -1.22 -11.78
N LEU A 29 -21.78 -1.07 -11.63
CA LEU A 29 -22.51 -1.58 -10.47
C LEU A 29 -22.39 -3.10 -10.32
N GLU A 30 -22.41 -3.84 -11.43
CA GLU A 30 -22.33 -5.31 -11.42
C GLU A 30 -21.01 -5.82 -10.84
N SER A 31 -19.88 -5.24 -11.24
CA SER A 31 -18.54 -5.59 -10.73
C SER A 31 -18.44 -5.32 -9.23
N ILE A 32 -18.90 -4.14 -8.81
CA ILE A 32 -18.88 -3.71 -7.40
C ILE A 32 -19.78 -4.62 -6.55
N GLN A 33 -21.02 -4.88 -6.99
CA GLN A 33 -21.97 -5.72 -6.26
C GLN A 33 -21.51 -7.17 -6.17
N SER A 34 -20.98 -7.74 -7.26
CA SER A 34 -20.43 -9.09 -7.29
C SER A 34 -19.30 -9.26 -6.26
N LEU A 35 -18.39 -8.29 -6.18
CA LEU A 35 -17.33 -8.28 -5.16
C LEU A 35 -17.87 -8.06 -3.75
N SER A 36 -18.85 -7.17 -3.58
CA SER A 36 -19.50 -6.91 -2.30
C SER A 36 -20.14 -8.18 -1.73
N TYR A 37 -20.92 -8.90 -2.55
CA TYR A 37 -21.52 -10.17 -2.15
C TYR A 37 -20.51 -11.25 -1.80
N PHE A 38 -19.39 -11.32 -2.53
CA PHE A 38 -18.30 -12.23 -2.20
C PHE A 38 -17.71 -11.90 -0.82
N ILE A 39 -17.45 -10.62 -0.53
CA ILE A 39 -16.91 -10.20 0.77
C ILE A 39 -17.89 -10.56 1.88
N LEU A 40 -19.19 -10.25 1.73
CA LEU A 40 -20.20 -10.58 2.74
C LEU A 40 -20.33 -12.08 3.00
N PHE A 41 -20.24 -12.89 1.95
CA PHE A 41 -20.29 -14.34 2.06
C PHE A 41 -19.09 -14.92 2.82
N MET A 42 -17.90 -14.34 2.62
CA MET A 42 -16.65 -14.81 3.24
C MET A 42 -16.35 -14.14 4.59
N ALA A 43 -16.98 -13.00 4.90
CA ALA A 43 -16.76 -12.22 6.11
C ALA A 43 -16.92 -13.00 7.42
N PRO A 44 -17.87 -13.95 7.59
CA PRO A 44 -18.01 -14.72 8.83
C PRO A 44 -16.73 -15.45 9.25
N THR A 45 -15.89 -15.84 8.28
CA THR A 45 -14.65 -16.58 8.53
C THR A 45 -13.40 -15.72 8.31
N PHE A 46 -13.42 -14.81 7.33
CA PHE A 46 -12.22 -14.13 6.83
C PHE A 46 -12.28 -12.60 6.87
N ALA A 47 -13.18 -11.98 7.65
CA ALA A 47 -13.35 -10.51 7.67
C ALA A 47 -12.03 -9.74 7.78
N SER A 48 -11.17 -10.08 8.73
CA SER A 48 -9.88 -9.40 8.93
C SER A 48 -8.94 -9.54 7.73
N SER A 49 -8.84 -10.74 7.13
CA SER A 49 -7.99 -10.98 5.96
C SER A 49 -8.52 -10.26 4.71
N LEU A 50 -9.83 -10.27 4.50
CA LEU A 50 -10.47 -9.60 3.37
C LEU A 50 -10.23 -8.09 3.41
N VAL A 51 -10.44 -7.46 4.56
CA VAL A 51 -10.26 -6.01 4.69
C VAL A 51 -8.78 -5.63 4.64
N HIS A 52 -7.89 -6.45 5.22
CA HIS A 52 -6.45 -6.24 5.10
C HIS A 52 -6.00 -6.27 3.64
N ASP A 53 -6.43 -7.28 2.87
CA ASP A 53 -6.06 -7.40 1.46
C ASP A 53 -6.70 -6.31 0.60
N TRP A 54 -7.90 -5.84 0.95
CA TRP A 54 -8.49 -4.63 0.37
C TRP A 54 -7.63 -3.39 0.63
N GLY A 55 -7.15 -3.20 1.85
CA GLY A 55 -6.28 -2.08 2.24
C GLY A 55 -4.96 -2.06 1.48
N LEU A 56 -4.32 -3.23 1.32
CA LEU A 56 -3.09 -3.35 0.52
C LEU A 56 -3.33 -2.95 -0.95
N VAL A 57 -4.38 -3.48 -1.58
CA VAL A 57 -4.70 -3.12 -2.95
C VAL A 57 -5.08 -1.63 -3.06
N LEU A 58 -5.75 -1.06 -2.05
CA LEU A 58 -6.05 0.37 -2.00
C LEU A 58 -4.77 1.22 -1.96
N ALA A 59 -3.77 0.81 -1.17
CA ALA A 59 -2.49 1.51 -1.08
C ALA A 59 -1.75 1.49 -2.44
N GLU A 60 -1.68 0.33 -3.08
CA GLU A 60 -0.95 0.09 -4.34
C GLU A 60 -1.67 0.63 -5.59
N SER A 61 -2.98 0.90 -5.49
CA SER A 61 -3.79 1.31 -6.64
C SER A 61 -3.58 2.76 -7.07
N GLU A 62 -3.79 3.04 -8.36
CA GLU A 62 -3.92 4.41 -8.86
C GLU A 62 -5.18 5.12 -8.32
N ARG A 63 -5.19 6.46 -8.42
CA ARG A 63 -6.24 7.32 -7.84
C ARG A 63 -7.67 6.91 -8.23
N GLU A 64 -7.91 6.61 -9.50
CA GLU A 64 -9.24 6.24 -9.97
C GLU A 64 -9.72 4.92 -9.37
N ARG A 65 -8.83 3.93 -9.33
CA ARG A 65 -9.13 2.61 -8.75
C ARG A 65 -9.32 2.66 -7.25
N ARG A 66 -8.57 3.52 -6.54
CA ARG A 66 -8.80 3.78 -5.11
C ARG A 66 -10.24 4.20 -4.85
N LEU A 67 -10.82 5.05 -5.70
CA LEU A 67 -12.24 5.44 -5.56
C LEU A 67 -13.19 4.25 -5.80
N HIS A 68 -12.93 3.40 -6.80
CA HIS A 68 -13.74 2.20 -7.02
C HIS A 68 -13.71 1.25 -5.81
N LEU A 69 -12.55 1.11 -5.18
CA LEU A 69 -12.39 0.32 -3.95
C LEU A 69 -13.12 0.94 -2.75
N LEU A 70 -13.21 2.26 -2.68
CA LEU A 70 -14.04 2.93 -1.67
C LEU A 70 -15.54 2.76 -1.95
N TYR A 71 -15.97 2.78 -3.22
CA TYR A 71 -17.36 2.46 -3.58
C TYR A 71 -17.71 1.02 -3.24
N LEU A 72 -16.78 0.09 -3.43
CA LEU A 72 -16.91 -1.29 -2.96
C LEU A 72 -17.08 -1.36 -1.43
N ALA A 73 -16.21 -0.69 -0.67
CA ALA A 73 -16.32 -0.66 0.78
C ALA A 73 -17.69 -0.11 1.22
N ASN A 74 -18.16 0.95 0.58
CA ASN A 74 -19.48 1.53 0.81
C ASN A 74 -20.63 0.52 0.57
N GLU A 75 -20.61 -0.20 -0.55
CA GLU A 75 -21.61 -1.23 -0.86
C GLU A 75 -21.57 -2.40 0.15
N VAL A 76 -20.37 -2.83 0.57
CA VAL A 76 -20.20 -3.89 1.57
C VAL A 76 -20.82 -3.47 2.90
N LEU A 77 -20.50 -2.28 3.40
CA LEU A 77 -20.98 -1.81 4.70
C LEU A 77 -22.50 -1.65 4.74
N GLN A 78 -23.10 -1.20 3.65
CA GLN A 78 -24.55 -1.07 3.55
C GLN A 78 -25.25 -2.43 3.54
N HIS A 79 -24.76 -3.37 2.75
CA HIS A 79 -25.34 -4.71 2.71
C HIS A 79 -25.05 -5.52 3.98
N ALA A 80 -23.92 -5.29 4.65
CA ALA A 80 -23.55 -5.95 5.90
C ALA A 80 -24.61 -5.74 6.98
N ARG A 81 -25.13 -4.52 7.13
CA ARG A 81 -26.17 -4.18 8.13
C ARG A 81 -27.44 -5.02 7.99
N ASN A 82 -27.77 -5.47 6.78
CA ASN A 82 -29.01 -6.22 6.53
C ASN A 82 -28.78 -7.74 6.40
N ARG A 83 -27.55 -8.17 6.09
CA ARG A 83 -27.23 -9.58 5.77
C ARG A 83 -26.39 -10.29 6.81
N LEU A 84 -25.68 -9.55 7.65
CA LEU A 84 -24.80 -10.11 8.68
C LEU A 84 -25.36 -9.82 10.07
N PRO A 85 -25.04 -10.65 11.08
CA PRO A 85 -25.33 -10.32 12.47
C PRO A 85 -24.70 -8.98 12.86
N ASP A 86 -25.38 -8.18 13.67
CA ASP A 86 -24.96 -6.82 14.07
C ASP A 86 -23.51 -6.76 14.56
N ALA A 87 -23.10 -7.73 15.40
CA ALA A 87 -21.74 -7.81 15.91
C ALA A 87 -20.68 -7.99 14.80
N LEU A 88 -21.00 -8.78 13.77
CA LEU A 88 -20.10 -9.00 12.64
C LEU A 88 -20.12 -7.79 11.68
N ALA A 89 -21.29 -7.20 11.44
CA ALA A 89 -21.42 -5.98 10.64
C ALA A 89 -20.62 -4.83 11.26
N GLN A 90 -20.72 -4.63 12.58
CA GLN A 90 -19.97 -3.61 13.30
C GLN A 90 -18.46 -3.88 13.27
N ARG A 91 -18.05 -5.14 13.46
CA ARG A 91 -16.63 -5.53 13.34
C ARG A 91 -16.10 -5.23 11.95
N LEU A 92 -16.86 -5.55 10.90
CA LEU A 92 -16.48 -5.29 9.52
C LEU A 92 -16.36 -3.78 9.26
N ALA A 93 -17.31 -2.98 9.76
CA ALA A 93 -17.25 -1.52 9.69
C ALA A 93 -15.99 -0.94 10.35
N ASN A 94 -15.64 -1.41 11.55
CA ASN A 94 -14.43 -0.97 12.24
C ASN A 94 -13.16 -1.32 11.46
N LEU A 95 -13.07 -2.53 10.90
CA LEU A 95 -11.92 -2.94 10.07
C LEU A 95 -11.77 -2.06 8.83
N PHE A 96 -12.88 -1.76 8.13
CA PHE A 96 -12.84 -0.86 6.98
C PHE A 96 -12.45 0.55 7.38
N LEU A 97 -12.94 1.05 8.51
CA LEU A 97 -12.56 2.35 9.03
C LEU A 97 -11.06 2.42 9.32
N GLU A 98 -10.49 1.43 10.00
CA GLU A 98 -9.04 1.34 10.26
C GLU A 98 -8.23 1.36 8.94
N GLY A 99 -8.67 0.59 7.93
CA GLY A 99 -8.02 0.60 6.62
C GLY A 99 -8.17 1.93 5.86
N MET A 100 -9.31 2.62 6.03
CA MET A 100 -9.50 3.97 5.50
C MET A 100 -8.58 4.96 6.21
N GLU A 101 -8.52 4.97 7.55
CA GLU A 101 -7.62 5.87 8.30
C GLU A 101 -6.15 5.75 7.82
N GLN A 102 -5.70 4.57 7.42
CA GLN A 102 -4.34 4.34 6.91
C GLN A 102 -4.10 4.89 5.49
N HIS A 103 -5.11 4.87 4.62
CA HIS A 103 -4.88 5.06 3.17
C HIS A 103 -5.74 6.15 2.53
N LEU A 104 -6.77 6.69 3.21
CA LEU A 104 -7.69 7.68 2.64
C LEU A 104 -7.00 8.99 2.29
N ALA A 105 -5.94 9.35 3.02
CA ALA A 105 -5.09 10.50 2.73
C ALA A 105 -4.44 10.45 1.33
N LEU A 106 -4.30 9.27 0.71
CA LEU A 106 -3.81 9.13 -0.66
C LEU A 106 -4.77 9.75 -1.68
N LEU A 107 -6.06 9.81 -1.37
CA LEU A 107 -7.10 10.43 -2.18
C LEU A 107 -7.36 11.91 -1.82
N ALA A 108 -6.57 12.51 -0.93
CA ALA A 108 -6.77 13.90 -0.56
C ALA A 108 -6.71 14.82 -1.79
N GLY A 109 -7.66 15.77 -1.85
CA GLY A 109 -7.87 16.65 -3.00
C GLY A 109 -8.77 16.08 -4.10
N ASP A 110 -9.40 14.91 -3.93
CA ASP A 110 -10.44 14.43 -4.83
C ASP A 110 -11.82 14.85 -4.33
N GLU A 111 -12.56 15.65 -5.11
CA GLU A 111 -13.90 16.10 -4.74
C GLU A 111 -14.88 14.94 -4.57
N ARG A 112 -14.65 13.80 -5.25
CA ARG A 112 -15.50 12.61 -5.12
C ARG A 112 -15.36 11.96 -3.75
N LEU A 113 -14.18 12.09 -3.12
CA LEU A 113 -13.97 11.62 -1.76
C LEU A 113 -14.79 12.43 -0.76
N ASP A 114 -14.81 13.76 -0.90
CA ASP A 114 -15.58 14.64 -0.02
C ASP A 114 -17.08 14.32 -0.10
N ARG A 115 -17.59 14.08 -1.31
CA ARG A 115 -18.98 13.61 -1.53
C ARG A 115 -19.24 12.24 -0.91
N LEU A 116 -18.26 11.33 -0.95
CA LEU A 116 -18.41 10.00 -0.38
C LEU A 116 -18.50 10.05 1.16
N ILE A 117 -17.72 10.92 1.81
CA ILE A 117 -17.80 11.15 3.26
C ILE A 117 -19.18 11.69 3.63
N GLU A 118 -19.73 12.61 2.85
CA GLU A 118 -21.07 13.12 3.05
C GLU A 118 -22.14 12.03 2.89
N VAL A 119 -21.97 11.13 1.92
CA VAL A 119 -22.85 9.95 1.77
C VAL A 119 -22.75 9.03 2.99
N TRP A 120 -21.56 8.82 3.56
CA TRP A 120 -21.40 8.02 4.77
C TRP A 120 -22.05 8.66 6.00
N HIS A 121 -21.99 9.99 6.11
CA HIS A 121 -22.70 10.75 7.13
C HIS A 121 -24.22 10.58 7.00
N GLN A 122 -24.78 10.85 5.82
CA GLN A 122 -26.22 10.76 5.55
C GLN A 122 -26.79 9.35 5.78
N ARG A 123 -26.00 8.31 5.46
CA ARG A 123 -26.40 6.90 5.62
C ARG A 123 -26.09 6.34 7.02
N GLN A 124 -25.52 7.14 7.91
CA GLN A 124 -25.09 6.73 9.25
C GLN A 124 -24.25 5.44 9.20
N VAL A 125 -23.28 5.39 8.28
CA VAL A 125 -22.34 4.27 8.17
C VAL A 125 -21.30 4.34 9.30
N PHE A 126 -20.88 5.57 9.60
CA PHE A 126 -19.91 5.90 10.65
C PHE A 126 -20.49 6.98 11.55
N THR A 127 -19.95 7.10 12.76
CA THR A 127 -20.30 8.19 13.68
C THR A 127 -19.68 9.51 13.24
N ASP A 128 -20.23 10.63 13.71
CA ASP A 128 -19.69 11.96 13.38
C ASP A 128 -18.23 12.09 13.82
N GLU A 129 -17.87 11.55 15.00
CA GLU A 129 -16.49 11.53 15.49
C GLU A 129 -15.53 10.78 14.54
N GLN A 130 -15.98 9.64 13.99
CA GLN A 130 -15.18 8.87 13.03
C GLN A 130 -15.01 9.63 11.72
N LEU A 131 -16.07 10.26 11.23
CA LEU A 131 -16.04 11.04 10.00
C LEU A 131 -15.18 12.30 10.15
N ASP A 132 -15.23 12.95 11.30
CA ASP A 132 -14.41 14.13 11.60
C ASP A 132 -12.92 13.76 11.65
N ARG A 133 -12.57 12.61 12.23
CA ARG A 133 -11.19 12.12 12.18
C ARG A 133 -10.72 11.85 10.75
N LEU A 134 -11.56 11.24 9.90
CA LEU A 134 -11.22 11.03 8.49
C LEU A 134 -11.03 12.37 7.75
N ARG A 135 -11.89 13.36 8.01
CA ARG A 135 -11.77 14.71 7.44
C ARG A 135 -10.48 15.40 7.89
N GLU A 136 -10.11 15.28 9.16
CA GLU A 136 -8.86 15.83 9.71
C GLU A 136 -7.64 15.23 9.02
N LEU A 137 -7.59 13.89 8.86
CA LEU A 137 -6.52 13.21 8.14
C LEU A 137 -6.37 13.71 6.69
N ILE A 138 -7.50 13.88 6.00
CA ILE A 138 -7.52 14.41 4.62
C ILE A 138 -7.03 15.85 4.59
N ASN A 139 -7.52 16.71 5.48
CA ASN A 139 -7.17 18.13 5.53
C ASN A 139 -5.70 18.32 5.88
N HIS A 140 -5.19 17.60 6.88
CA HIS A 140 -3.76 17.60 7.21
C HIS A 140 -2.91 17.21 6.00
N GLN A 141 -3.33 16.19 5.24
CA GLN A 141 -2.62 15.80 4.03
C GLN A 141 -2.71 16.84 2.91
N ARG A 142 -3.85 17.54 2.76
CA ARG A 142 -4.00 18.65 1.80
C ARG A 142 -3.06 19.80 2.17
N GLU A 143 -3.04 20.20 3.43
CA GLU A 143 -2.15 21.25 3.94
C GLU A 143 -0.68 20.88 3.78
N TRP A 144 -0.29 19.66 4.14
CA TRP A 144 1.07 19.17 3.95
C TRP A 144 1.49 19.26 2.49
N ARG A 145 0.66 18.78 1.56
CA ARG A 145 0.94 18.89 0.12
C ARG A 145 1.07 20.34 -0.34
N ALA A 146 0.18 21.22 0.12
CA ALA A 146 0.24 22.64 -0.24
C ALA A 146 1.54 23.30 0.25
N ARG A 147 2.00 22.99 1.47
CA ARG A 147 3.28 23.48 2.01
C ARG A 147 4.48 22.95 1.22
N VAL A 148 4.45 21.67 0.86
CA VAL A 148 5.52 21.04 0.06
C VAL A 148 5.57 21.64 -1.35
N GLU A 149 4.42 21.89 -1.97
CA GLU A 149 4.32 22.54 -3.28
C GLU A 149 4.83 23.99 -3.23
N ASP A 150 4.44 24.78 -2.23
CA ASP A 150 4.94 26.13 -2.00
C ASP A 150 6.46 26.16 -1.81
N ALA A 151 7.00 25.22 -1.02
CA ALA A 151 8.44 25.07 -0.85
C ALA A 151 9.14 24.72 -2.18
N ALA A 152 8.56 23.82 -2.98
CA ALA A 152 9.11 23.46 -4.29
C ALA A 152 9.15 24.67 -5.24
N GLN A 153 8.10 25.49 -5.24
CA GLN A 153 8.01 26.72 -6.03
C GLN A 153 9.03 27.76 -5.56
N HIS A 154 9.20 27.93 -4.25
CA HIS A 154 10.21 28.80 -3.68
C HIS A 154 11.63 28.38 -4.08
N ILE A 155 11.94 27.08 -3.99
CA ILE A 155 13.23 26.54 -4.42
C ILE A 155 13.44 26.79 -5.92
N ALA A 156 12.44 26.52 -6.75
CA ALA A 156 12.51 26.78 -8.20
C ALA A 156 12.77 28.26 -8.50
N SER A 157 12.09 29.18 -7.81
CA SER A 157 12.27 30.62 -7.97
C SER A 157 13.65 31.10 -7.51
N ALA A 158 14.20 30.51 -6.44
CA ALA A 158 15.55 30.82 -5.96
C ALA A 158 16.61 30.36 -6.97
N ILE A 159 16.45 29.17 -7.56
CA ILE A 159 17.33 28.68 -8.62
C ILE A 159 17.28 29.61 -9.84
N ALA A 160 16.10 30.08 -10.24
CA ALA A 160 15.96 31.03 -11.36
C ALA A 160 16.69 32.34 -11.08
N ARG A 161 16.48 32.95 -9.90
CA ARG A 161 17.16 34.19 -9.49
C ARG A 161 18.67 34.06 -9.43
N LEU A 162 19.18 32.93 -8.91
CA LEU A 162 20.62 32.66 -8.87
C LEU A 162 21.20 32.39 -10.25
N GLY A 163 20.42 31.86 -11.20
CA GLY A 163 20.82 31.71 -12.59
C GLY A 163 20.83 33.02 -13.39
N GLU A 164 19.95 33.98 -13.03
CA GLU A 164 19.88 35.32 -13.65
C GLU A 164 20.87 36.32 -13.04
N ALA A 165 21.40 36.07 -11.85
CA ALA A 165 22.40 36.92 -11.21
C ALA A 165 23.70 36.94 -12.03
N ASP A 166 23.98 38.08 -12.65
CA ASP A 166 25.10 38.30 -13.56
C ASP A 166 26.45 37.91 -12.92
N MET A 167 27.15 36.95 -13.55
CA MET A 167 28.43 36.40 -13.08
C MET A 167 29.59 37.41 -13.10
N SER A 168 29.35 38.63 -13.60
CA SER A 168 30.34 39.68 -13.73
C SER A 168 30.72 40.38 -12.41
N THR A 169 29.97 40.19 -11.32
CA THR A 169 30.15 40.94 -10.06
C THR A 169 30.61 40.11 -8.85
N VAL A 170 30.72 38.78 -8.99
CA VAL A 170 30.94 37.87 -7.85
C VAL A 170 32.33 37.23 -7.93
N ALA A 171 33.09 37.29 -6.82
CA ALA A 171 34.42 36.68 -6.72
C ALA A 171 34.38 35.17 -7.03
N VAL A 172 35.39 34.66 -7.74
CA VAL A 172 35.47 33.27 -8.27
C VAL A 172 35.27 32.18 -7.20
N THR A 173 35.58 32.45 -5.93
CA THR A 173 35.29 31.54 -4.81
C THR A 173 33.81 31.55 -4.41
N ALA A 174 33.19 32.72 -4.40
CA ALA A 174 31.76 32.87 -4.15
C ALA A 174 30.92 32.29 -5.30
N THR A 175 31.40 32.30 -6.55
CA THR A 175 30.70 31.66 -7.67
C THR A 175 30.66 30.13 -7.54
N ALA A 176 31.73 29.51 -7.04
CA ALA A 176 31.77 28.06 -6.78
C ALA A 176 30.85 27.64 -5.62
N GLU A 177 30.83 28.42 -4.54
CA GLU A 177 29.93 28.19 -3.39
C GLU A 177 28.45 28.36 -3.78
N ILE A 178 28.13 29.41 -4.53
CA ILE A 178 26.77 29.64 -5.06
C ILE A 178 26.37 28.51 -5.99
N THR A 179 27.25 28.07 -6.90
CA THR A 179 26.97 26.95 -7.81
C THR A 179 26.71 25.65 -7.03
N SER A 180 27.50 25.39 -5.98
CA SER A 180 27.28 24.23 -5.10
C SER A 180 25.93 24.31 -4.37
N LEU A 181 25.56 25.50 -3.88
CA LEU A 181 24.27 25.71 -3.21
C LEU A 181 23.08 25.53 -4.18
N VAL A 182 23.21 26.04 -5.41
CA VAL A 182 22.20 25.86 -6.47
C VAL A 182 22.02 24.38 -6.81
N ASN A 183 23.10 23.60 -6.89
CA ASN A 183 23.01 22.17 -7.14
C ASN A 183 22.32 21.42 -5.99
N LYS A 184 22.65 21.74 -4.73
CA LYS A 184 21.96 21.18 -3.55
C LYS A 184 20.47 21.54 -3.52
N LEU A 185 20.13 22.76 -3.92
CA LEU A 185 18.74 23.19 -4.03
C LEU A 185 18.01 22.46 -5.17
N ARG A 186 18.66 22.22 -6.31
CA ARG A 186 18.10 21.39 -7.40
C ARG A 186 17.89 19.96 -6.95
N GLU A 187 18.84 19.37 -6.24
CA GLU A 187 18.68 18.03 -5.65
C GLU A 187 17.50 17.98 -4.69
N ALA A 188 17.39 18.95 -3.78
CA ALA A 188 16.25 19.07 -2.87
C ALA A 188 14.92 19.25 -3.63
N GLN A 189 14.90 20.08 -4.68
CA GLN A 189 13.74 20.26 -5.55
C GLN A 189 13.33 18.94 -6.22
N HIS A 190 14.30 18.21 -6.77
CA HIS A 190 14.05 16.91 -7.41
C HIS A 190 13.54 15.87 -6.42
N LEU A 191 14.07 15.83 -5.19
CA LEU A 191 13.58 14.93 -4.14
C LEU A 191 12.14 15.27 -3.73
N VAL A 192 11.82 16.56 -3.61
CA VAL A 192 10.46 17.02 -3.32
C VAL A 192 9.50 16.70 -4.46
N GLN A 193 9.89 16.97 -5.70
CA GLN A 193 9.09 16.63 -6.89
C GLN A 193 8.89 15.13 -7.02
N ARG A 194 9.93 14.34 -6.80
CA ARG A 194 9.85 12.87 -6.78
C ARG A 194 8.86 12.41 -5.72
N TYR A 195 8.95 12.92 -4.50
CA TYR A 195 8.00 12.58 -3.43
C TYR A 195 6.54 12.94 -3.78
N LEU A 196 6.32 14.05 -4.50
CA LEU A 196 5.00 14.45 -4.99
C LEU A 196 4.50 13.56 -6.14
N CYS A 197 5.40 13.10 -7.03
CA CYS A 197 5.09 12.22 -8.17
C CYS A 197 4.85 10.77 -7.75
N ASP A 198 5.75 10.17 -6.98
CA ASP A 198 5.69 8.76 -6.55
C ASP A 198 4.43 8.47 -5.72
N ARG A 199 3.87 9.50 -5.08
CA ARG A 199 2.62 9.38 -4.30
C ARG A 199 1.35 9.49 -5.16
N ASN A 200 1.45 10.04 -6.38
CA ASN A 200 0.32 10.25 -7.29
C ASN A 200 0.25 9.25 -8.47
N GLY A 201 1.30 8.49 -8.76
CA GLY A 201 1.22 7.39 -9.74
C GLY A 201 2.51 6.58 -9.78
N ASN A 202 2.42 5.29 -9.44
CA ASN A 202 3.38 4.21 -9.69
C ASN A 202 4.88 4.53 -9.70
N GLU A 203 5.63 3.97 -8.75
CA GLU A 203 6.96 3.43 -9.06
C GLU A 203 6.89 1.90 -9.00
N SER A 204 6.53 1.29 -10.13
CA SER A 204 7.15 0.04 -10.56
C SER A 204 8.42 0.42 -11.30
N GLU A 205 9.58 0.33 -10.65
CA GLU A 205 10.88 0.06 -11.27
C GLU A 205 11.93 -0.06 -10.16
N GLU A 206 12.03 -1.27 -9.61
CA GLU A 206 13.23 -1.66 -8.87
C GLU A 206 14.38 -1.81 -9.89
N PRO A 207 15.56 -1.19 -9.66
CA PRO A 207 16.68 -1.34 -10.57
C PRO A 207 17.14 -2.81 -10.59
N GLN A 208 17.11 -3.42 -11.78
CA GLN A 208 17.73 -4.72 -12.00
C GLN A 208 19.22 -4.62 -11.65
N ILE A 209 19.61 -5.34 -10.60
CA ILE A 209 21.01 -5.62 -10.29
C ILE A 209 21.54 -6.50 -11.43
N PRO A 210 22.60 -6.09 -12.17
CA PRO A 210 23.17 -6.95 -13.19
C PRO A 210 23.81 -8.17 -12.53
N ASP A 211 23.47 -9.34 -13.07
CA ASP A 211 24.00 -10.66 -12.69
C ASP A 211 25.52 -10.62 -12.56
N ALA A 212 26.02 -10.82 -11.34
CA ALA A 212 27.41 -11.14 -11.12
C ALA A 212 27.68 -12.56 -11.63
N GLU A 213 28.44 -12.63 -12.72
CA GLU A 213 29.12 -13.80 -13.27
C GLU A 213 29.46 -14.85 -12.20
N VAL A 214 28.72 -15.96 -12.21
CA VAL A 214 29.19 -17.21 -11.61
C VAL A 214 30.22 -17.79 -12.58
N ALA A 215 31.48 -17.39 -12.39
CA ALA A 215 32.62 -18.00 -13.03
C ALA A 215 32.73 -19.47 -12.59
N SER A 216 32.35 -20.35 -13.51
CA SER A 216 32.69 -21.77 -13.47
C SER A 216 34.20 -21.91 -13.72
N SER A 217 34.95 -22.46 -12.76
CA SER A 217 36.26 -23.03 -13.04
C SER A 217 36.46 -24.34 -12.30
N ASN A 218 36.49 -25.39 -13.11
CA ASN A 218 36.85 -26.77 -12.80
C ASN A 218 38.38 -26.90 -12.67
N ALA A 219 38.86 -27.59 -11.63
CA ALA A 219 40.17 -28.26 -11.57
C ALA A 219 40.10 -29.30 -10.42
N VAL A 220 39.81 -30.59 -10.66
CA VAL A 220 40.68 -31.69 -11.15
C VAL A 220 41.85 -32.08 -10.22
N ALA A 221 41.72 -33.33 -9.70
CA ALA A 221 42.74 -34.36 -9.39
C ALA A 221 43.42 -34.49 -8.00
N ALA A 222 42.90 -35.47 -7.22
CA ALA A 222 43.56 -36.69 -6.65
C ALA A 222 44.74 -36.56 -5.64
N PRO A 223 45.15 -37.63 -4.87
CA PRO A 223 44.68 -39.04 -4.82
C PRO A 223 44.43 -39.59 -3.37
N PRO A 224 44.12 -40.90 -3.19
CA PRO A 224 43.62 -41.51 -1.94
C PRO A 224 44.64 -42.42 -1.23
N THR A 225 44.41 -42.77 0.05
CA THR A 225 44.73 -44.11 0.63
C THR A 225 44.21 -44.34 2.07
N THR A 226 43.64 -45.54 2.27
CA THR A 226 43.69 -46.47 3.43
C THR A 226 43.12 -46.05 4.81
N SER A 227 42.03 -46.68 5.29
CA SER A 227 41.96 -47.96 6.03
C SER A 227 42.41 -47.87 7.50
N THR A 228 41.47 -48.08 8.44
CA THR A 228 41.48 -48.90 9.69
C THR A 228 40.23 -48.42 10.48
N GLY A 229 39.19 -49.18 10.87
CA GLY A 229 39.13 -50.53 11.42
C GLY A 229 39.03 -50.44 12.95
N THR A 230 38.06 -51.15 13.57
CA THR A 230 37.83 -51.37 15.03
C THR A 230 36.93 -50.32 15.70
N ALA A 231 35.72 -50.51 16.25
CA ALA A 231 34.90 -51.60 16.81
C ALA A 231 34.56 -51.32 18.29
N ALA A 232 33.31 -51.64 18.65
CA ALA A 232 32.75 -51.89 19.98
C ALA A 232 32.52 -50.69 20.93
N ALA A 233 31.56 -50.69 21.85
CA ALA A 233 30.26 -51.34 22.01
C ALA A 233 29.66 -50.76 23.32
N SER A 234 28.34 -50.58 23.33
CA SER A 234 27.41 -50.88 24.43
C SER A 234 27.70 -50.41 25.88
N SER A 235 26.93 -49.39 26.27
CA SER A 235 25.94 -49.41 27.37
C SER A 235 26.27 -50.13 28.70
N LEU A 236 26.43 -49.31 29.74
CA LEU A 236 26.26 -49.57 31.19
C LEU A 236 25.68 -48.25 31.74
N SER A 237 24.81 -48.14 32.74
CA SER A 237 24.05 -49.04 33.62
C SER A 237 23.08 -48.10 34.36
N SER A 238 21.85 -48.53 34.66
CA SER A 238 21.07 -48.04 35.81
C SER A 238 19.95 -49.03 36.12
N SER A 239 20.27 -49.98 36.98
CA SER A 239 19.55 -50.21 38.23
C SER A 239 20.59 -50.39 39.33
#